data_AF-A0AAW9J9W3-F1
#
_entry.id   AF-A0AAW9J9W3-F1
#
_cell.length_a   1.000
_cell.length_b   1.000
_cell.length_c   1.000
_cell.angle_alpha   90.00
_cell.angle_beta   90.00
_cell.angle_gamma   90.00
#
_symmetry.space_group_name_H-M   'P 1'
#
loop_
_entity.id
_entity.type
_entity.pdbx_description
1 polymer ?
#
loop_
_entity_poly.entity_id
_entity_poly.type
_entity_poly.pdbx_seq_one_letter_code
_entity_poly.pdbx_strand_id
1 'polypeptide(L)'
;MLDTPSEIYFGLKKIILSPDILITDYVEIGGIGASLVNSALTSILSILMLVLTGVKPNGSTIMSLWLMTGFAFFGKNLLNIWPIIIGVYLYSKYQKEPFLNYTLVALLSTTLAPTVSQLSFTPYFSTLSGITLGYTIGICTGFILAPIASHCIKAHNGYNLY
;
A
#
# COMPACT_ATOMS: atom_id res chain seq x y z
N MET A 1 27.88 11.19 3.80
CA MET A 1 26.85 10.25 3.32
C MET A 1 25.52 10.53 4.02
N LEU A 2 25.06 11.79 3.98
CA LEU A 2 23.72 12.17 4.41
C LEU A 2 23.21 13.11 3.32
N ASP A 3 22.16 12.68 2.63
CA ASP A 3 21.54 13.47 1.57
C ASP A 3 21.00 14.78 2.15
N THR A 4 21.18 15.87 1.40
CA THR A 4 20.62 17.16 1.79
C THR A 4 19.09 17.12 1.74
N PRO A 5 18.37 17.95 2.53
CA PRO A 5 16.90 17.99 2.50
C PRO A 5 16.32 18.23 1.10
N SER A 6 17.04 18.99 0.26
CA SER A 6 16.70 19.19 -1.15
C SER A 6 16.79 17.90 -1.97
N GLU A 7 17.85 17.11 -1.81
CA GLU A 7 18.03 15.84 -2.51
C GLU A 7 16.97 14.82 -2.10
N ILE A 8 16.60 14.78 -0.82
CA ILE A 8 15.49 13.95 -0.32
C ILE A 8 14.17 14.33 -0.99
N TYR A 9 13.88 15.63 -1.10
CA TYR A 9 12.65 16.11 -1.75
C TYR A 9 12.61 15.73 -3.25
N PHE A 10 13.71 15.95 -3.97
CA PHE A 10 13.79 15.55 -5.39
C PHE A 10 13.74 14.03 -5.57
N GLY A 11 14.38 13.27 -4.67
CA GLY A 11 14.33 11.81 -4.64
C GLY A 11 12.91 11.29 -4.41
N LEU A 12 12.18 11.86 -3.45
CA LEU A 12 10.76 11.52 -3.22
C LEU A 12 9.89 11.83 -4.43
N LYS A 13 10.09 12.97 -5.07
CA LYS A 13 9.36 13.33 -6.29
C LYS A 13 9.66 12.32 -7.41
N LYS A 14 10.90 11.87 -7.53
CA LYS A 14 11.31 10.87 -8.52
C LYS A 14 10.69 9.50 -8.24
N ILE A 15 10.66 9.08 -6.97
CA ILE A 15 9.98 7.85 -6.50
C ILE A 15 8.47 7.88 -6.82
N ILE A 16 7.82 9.03 -6.66
CA ILE A 16 6.38 9.16 -6.92
C ILE A 16 6.06 9.15 -8.43
N LEU A 17 6.95 9.71 -9.25
CA LEU A 17 6.74 9.87 -10.69
C LEU A 17 7.35 8.72 -11.51
N SER A 18 8.02 7.76 -10.87
CA SER A 18 8.54 6.57 -11.54
C SER A 18 7.44 5.52 -11.76
N PRO A 19 7.48 4.79 -12.89
CA PRO A 19 6.73 3.56 -13.02
C PRO A 19 7.26 2.53 -12.01
N ASP A 20 6.52 2.31 -10.94
CA ASP A 20 6.91 1.32 -9.93
C ASP A 20 6.53 -0.09 -10.42
N ILE A 21 7.52 -0.95 -10.62
CA ILE A 21 7.34 -2.41 -10.72
C ILE A 21 7.65 -2.97 -9.33
N LEU A 22 7.07 -4.09 -8.91
CA LEU A 22 7.33 -4.66 -7.57
C LEU A 22 8.85 -4.88 -7.27
N ILE A 23 9.69 -4.99 -8.30
CA ILE A 23 11.16 -5.17 -8.21
C ILE A 23 11.92 -3.82 -8.21
N THR A 24 11.25 -2.67 -8.34
CA THR A 24 11.92 -1.36 -8.33
C THR A 24 12.45 -1.03 -6.95
N ASP A 25 13.77 -0.88 -6.86
CA ASP A 25 14.44 -0.45 -5.65
C ASP A 25 14.42 1.10 -5.56
N TYR A 26 13.74 1.64 -4.55
CA TYR A 26 13.70 3.09 -4.32
C TYR A 26 15.03 3.67 -3.87
N VAL A 27 15.94 2.85 -3.33
CA VAL A 27 17.31 3.26 -3.04
C VAL A 27 18.04 3.61 -4.34
N GLU A 28 17.83 2.84 -5.40
CA GLU A 28 18.41 3.09 -6.72
C GLU A 28 17.75 4.30 -7.41
N ILE A 29 16.43 4.45 -7.29
CA ILE A 29 15.68 5.52 -7.97
C ILE A 29 15.91 6.88 -7.31
N GLY A 30 15.68 6.97 -6.00
CA GLY A 30 15.60 8.23 -5.25
C GLY A 30 16.74 8.45 -4.25
N GLY A 31 17.63 7.48 -4.05
CA GLY A 31 18.68 7.53 -3.04
C GLY A 31 18.24 6.98 -1.68
N ILE A 32 19.22 6.80 -0.79
CA ILE A 32 19.03 6.20 0.54
C ILE A 32 18.16 7.10 1.42
N GLY A 33 18.36 8.43 1.40
CA GLY A 33 17.58 9.35 2.20
C GLY A 33 16.10 9.38 1.82
N ALA A 34 15.80 9.44 0.52
CA ALA A 34 14.42 9.49 0.03
C ALA A 34 13.66 8.17 0.27
N SER A 35 14.32 7.02 0.12
CA SER A 35 13.70 5.71 0.37
C SER A 35 13.38 5.50 1.85
N LEU A 36 14.28 5.89 2.75
CA LEU A 36 14.04 5.88 4.19
C LEU A 36 12.88 6.79 4.59
N VAL A 37 12.79 7.99 4.03
CA VAL A 37 11.68 8.91 4.30
C VAL A 37 10.36 8.36 3.76
N ASN A 38 10.34 7.74 2.57
CA ASN A 38 9.14 7.09 2.05
C ASN A 38 8.68 5.92 2.96
N SER A 39 9.62 5.08 3.42
CA SER A 39 9.31 4.00 4.36
C SER A 39 8.81 4.50 5.72
N ALA A 40 9.40 5.58 6.25
CA ALA A 40 8.93 6.22 7.46
C ALA A 40 7.52 6.82 7.31
N LEU A 41 7.24 7.52 6.20
CA LEU A 41 5.92 8.13 5.98
C LEU A 41 4.82 7.08 5.81
N THR A 42 5.08 6.04 5.01
CA THR A 42 4.11 4.95 4.80
C THR A 42 3.85 4.16 6.07
N SER A 43 4.87 3.92 6.90
CA SER A 43 4.70 3.25 8.20
C SER A 43 3.97 4.11 9.22
N ILE A 44 4.27 5.41 9.31
CA ILE A 44 3.52 6.35 10.15
C ILE A 44 2.05 6.37 9.72
N LEU A 45 1.75 6.41 8.42
CA LEU A 45 0.38 6.33 7.92
C LEU A 45 -0.31 5.02 8.32
N SER A 46 0.41 3.90 8.28
CA SER A 46 -0.08 2.59 8.69
C SER A 46 -0.46 2.58 10.18
N ILE A 47 0.41 3.13 11.03
CA ILE A 47 0.18 3.28 12.47
C ILE A 47 -1.01 4.20 12.73
N LEU A 48 -1.07 5.36 12.06
CA LEU A 48 -2.18 6.30 12.17
C LEU A 48 -3.51 5.65 11.79
N MET A 49 -3.54 4.86 10.71
CA MET A 49 -4.75 4.10 10.37
C MET A 49 -5.18 3.16 11.49
N LEU A 50 -4.25 2.37 12.06
CA LEU A 50 -4.58 1.43 13.15
C LEU A 50 -5.10 2.15 14.40
N VAL A 51 -4.50 3.29 14.75
CA VAL A 51 -4.92 4.09 15.91
C VAL A 51 -6.30 4.73 15.67
N LEU A 52 -6.52 5.32 14.49
CA LEU A 52 -7.80 5.96 14.13
C LEU A 52 -8.94 4.95 14.04
N THR A 53 -8.68 3.73 13.58
CA THR A 53 -9.69 2.66 13.54
C THR A 53 -9.90 1.98 14.89
N GLY A 54 -9.08 2.28 15.90
CA GLY A 54 -9.21 1.71 17.25
C GLY A 54 -8.81 0.23 17.34
N VAL A 55 -7.97 -0.25 16.42
CA VAL A 55 -7.51 -1.65 16.43
C VAL A 55 -6.53 -1.86 17.59
N LYS A 56 -6.82 -2.85 18.43
CA LYS A 56 -5.92 -3.21 19.54
C LYS A 56 -4.64 -3.87 18.98
N PRO A 57 -3.45 -3.48 19.47
CA PRO A 57 -2.21 -4.07 19.02
C PRO A 57 -2.18 -5.56 19.40
N ASN A 58 -1.96 -6.40 18.40
CA ASN A 58 -1.81 -7.84 18.49
C ASN A 58 -0.67 -8.31 17.55
N GLY A 59 -0.32 -9.60 17.59
CA GLY A 59 0.76 -10.14 16.75
C GLY A 59 0.58 -9.88 15.25
N SER A 60 -0.66 -9.92 14.75
CA SER A 60 -0.95 -9.73 13.34
C SER A 60 -0.86 -8.27 12.89
N THR A 61 -1.18 -7.31 13.76
CA THR A 61 -0.93 -5.87 13.52
C THR A 61 0.54 -5.51 13.57
N ILE A 62 1.34 -6.15 14.45
CA ILE A 62 2.78 -5.94 14.51
C ILE A 62 3.43 -6.49 13.24
N MET A 63 3.07 -7.73 12.86
CA MET A 63 3.51 -8.35 11.61
C MET A 63 3.18 -7.46 10.40
N SER A 64 1.94 -6.96 10.30
CA SER A 64 1.54 -6.11 9.18
C SER A 64 2.35 -4.82 9.15
N LEU A 65 2.62 -4.17 10.28
CA LEU A 65 3.46 -2.98 10.34
C LEU A 65 4.89 -3.22 9.82
N TRP A 66 5.54 -4.30 10.25
CA TRP A 66 6.86 -4.68 9.73
C TRP A 66 6.83 -4.96 8.23
N LEU A 67 5.80 -5.65 7.76
CA LEU A 67 5.62 -5.93 6.35
C LEU A 67 5.40 -4.64 5.53
N MET A 68 4.61 -3.70 6.07
CA MET A 68 4.39 -2.38 5.47
C MET A 68 5.70 -1.61 5.33
N THR A 69 6.53 -1.59 6.38
CA THR A 69 7.84 -0.91 6.36
C THR A 69 8.80 -1.53 5.34
N GLY A 70 8.83 -2.86 5.20
CA GLY A 70 9.69 -3.55 4.26
C GLY A 70 9.29 -3.31 2.80
N PHE A 71 8.01 -3.48 2.48
CA PHE A 71 7.54 -3.25 1.10
C PHE A 71 7.55 -1.78 0.69
N ALA A 72 7.62 -0.84 1.63
CA ALA A 72 7.77 0.58 1.30
C ALA A 72 9.11 0.93 0.62
N PHE A 73 10.10 0.02 0.66
CA PHE A 73 11.33 0.16 -0.14
C PHE A 73 11.17 -0.34 -1.58
N PHE A 74 10.14 -1.15 -1.85
CA PHE A 74 9.95 -1.89 -3.09
C PHE A 74 8.68 -1.45 -3.83
N GLY A 75 8.74 -0.28 -4.47
CA GLY A 75 7.68 0.16 -5.39
C GLY A 75 6.38 0.63 -4.72
N LYS A 76 6.38 0.88 -3.40
CA LYS A 76 5.20 1.32 -2.66
C LYS A 76 5.38 2.72 -2.09
N ASN A 77 4.53 3.65 -2.49
CA ASN A 77 4.57 5.05 -2.09
C ASN A 77 3.23 5.49 -1.48
N LEU A 78 3.15 6.72 -0.96
CA LEU A 78 1.91 7.21 -0.35
C LEU A 78 0.75 7.31 -1.34
N LEU A 79 0.99 7.50 -2.63
CA LEU A 79 -0.08 7.69 -3.61
C LEU A 79 -0.68 6.36 -4.08
N ASN A 80 0.16 5.35 -4.30
CA ASN A 80 -0.29 4.07 -4.87
C ASN A 80 -1.04 3.16 -3.87
N ILE A 81 -0.89 3.40 -2.57
CA ILE A 81 -1.60 2.65 -1.53
C ILE A 81 -3.06 3.08 -1.36
N TRP A 82 -3.40 4.35 -1.64
CA TRP A 82 -4.74 4.89 -1.39
C TRP A 82 -5.84 4.19 -2.20
N PRO A 83 -5.68 3.93 -3.51
CA PRO A 83 -6.70 3.23 -4.30
C PRO A 83 -7.09 1.89 -3.70
N ILE A 84 -6.11 1.12 -3.20
CA ILE A 84 -6.35 -0.18 -2.60
C ILE A 84 -7.10 -0.04 -1.27
N ILE A 85 -6.69 0.90 -0.42
CA ILE A 85 -7.36 1.17 0.86
C ILE A 85 -8.82 1.60 0.61
N ILE A 86 -9.05 2.45 -0.41
CA ILE A 86 -10.39 2.88 -0.83
C ILE A 86 -11.21 1.67 -1.31
N GLY A 87 -10.62 0.76 -2.08
CA GLY A 87 -11.26 -0.48 -2.52
C GLY A 87 -11.74 -1.33 -1.34
N VAL A 88 -10.89 -1.56 -0.35
CA VAL A 88 -11.23 -2.33 0.86
C VAL A 88 -12.27 -1.60 1.71
N TYR A 89 -12.18 -0.27 1.81
CA TYR A 89 -13.18 0.55 2.52
C TYR A 89 -14.56 0.46 1.86
N LEU A 90 -14.64 0.53 0.53
CA LEU A 90 -15.88 0.35 -0.22
C LEU A 90 -16.47 -1.04 0.02
N TYR A 91 -15.63 -2.07 0.12
CA TYR A 91 -16.08 -3.41 0.47
C TYR A 91 -16.68 -3.49 1.88
N SER A 92 -16.03 -2.88 2.87
CA SER A 92 -16.57 -2.79 4.24
C SER A 92 -17.95 -2.13 4.26
N LYS A 93 -18.14 -1.07 3.47
CA LYS A 93 -19.42 -0.38 3.33
C LYS A 93 -20.47 -1.25 2.63
N TYR A 94 -20.09 -2.03 1.63
CA TYR A 94 -20.95 -2.99 0.94
C TYR A 94 -21.47 -4.08 1.91
N GLN A 95 -20.59 -4.61 2.77
CA GLN A 95 -20.97 -5.57 3.81
C GLN A 95 -21.66 -4.97 5.04
N LYS A 96 -21.75 -3.63 5.14
CA LYS A 96 -22.33 -2.92 6.28
C LYS A 96 -21.66 -3.25 7.62
N GLU A 97 -20.38 -3.58 7.57
CA GLU A 97 -19.56 -3.87 8.74
C GLU A 97 -18.57 -2.73 9.01
N PRO A 98 -18.13 -2.56 10.28
CA PRO A 98 -17.14 -1.54 10.61
C PRO A 98 -15.80 -1.84 9.93
N PHE A 99 -15.16 -0.80 9.39
CA PHE A 99 -13.85 -0.90 8.72
C PHE A 99 -12.73 -1.45 9.62
N LEU A 100 -12.91 -1.40 10.95
CA LEU A 100 -12.04 -2.03 11.94
C LEU A 100 -11.76 -3.50 11.59
N ASN A 101 -12.77 -4.26 11.19
CA ASN A 101 -12.65 -5.68 10.83
C ASN A 101 -11.77 -5.90 9.58
N TYR A 102 -11.70 -4.91 8.69
CA TYR A 102 -10.98 -4.98 7.43
C TYR A 102 -9.66 -4.20 7.44
N THR A 103 -9.28 -3.57 8.56
CA THR A 103 -8.09 -2.71 8.61
C THR A 103 -6.81 -3.50 8.35
N LEU A 104 -6.70 -4.70 8.92
CA LEU A 104 -5.55 -5.58 8.68
C LEU A 104 -5.48 -6.02 7.21
N VAL A 105 -6.62 -6.39 6.63
CA VAL A 105 -6.72 -6.76 5.22
C VAL A 105 -6.36 -5.57 4.33
N ALA A 106 -6.80 -4.36 4.67
CA ALA A 106 -6.43 -3.15 3.95
C ALA A 106 -4.91 -2.94 3.94
N LEU A 107 -4.25 -3.03 5.10
CA LEU A 107 -2.79 -2.90 5.19
C LEU A 107 -2.08 -3.98 4.35
N LEU A 108 -2.44 -5.25 4.49
CA LEU A 108 -1.80 -6.32 3.72
C LEU A 108 -2.09 -6.24 2.22
N SER A 109 -3.27 -5.79 1.82
CA SER A 109 -3.65 -5.65 0.40
C SER A 109 -2.80 -4.60 -0.32
N THR A 110 -2.28 -3.60 0.40
CA THR A 110 -1.40 -2.57 -0.19
C THR A 110 -0.06 -3.11 -0.69
N THR A 111 0.25 -4.40 -0.48
CA THR A 111 1.36 -5.08 -1.16
C THR A 111 1.18 -5.13 -2.68
N LEU A 112 -0.06 -5.07 -3.16
CA LEU A 112 -0.39 -4.96 -4.59
C LEU A 112 -0.32 -3.52 -5.10
N ALA A 113 0.04 -2.53 -4.28
CA ALA A 113 0.13 -1.13 -4.71
C ALA A 113 1.05 -0.87 -5.91
N PRO A 114 2.19 -1.58 -6.10
CA PRO A 114 3.02 -1.40 -7.29
C PRO A 114 2.27 -1.68 -8.59
N THR A 115 1.27 -2.57 -8.58
CA THR A 115 0.44 -2.84 -9.77
C THR A 115 -0.34 -1.60 -10.23
N VAL A 116 -0.74 -0.73 -9.29
CA VAL A 116 -1.43 0.54 -9.57
C VAL A 116 -0.49 1.50 -10.30
N SER A 117 0.74 1.66 -9.82
CA SER A 117 1.76 2.49 -10.46
C SER A 117 2.13 1.95 -11.85
N GLN A 118 2.37 0.64 -11.97
CA GLN A 118 2.73 0.00 -13.24
C GLN A 118 1.65 0.21 -14.33
N LEU A 119 0.38 0.05 -13.96
CA LEU A 119 -0.74 0.30 -14.88
C LEU A 119 -0.92 1.78 -15.20
N SER A 120 -0.64 2.65 -14.22
CA SER A 120 -0.76 4.11 -14.40
C SER A 120 0.26 4.68 -15.39
N PHE A 121 1.48 4.14 -15.40
CA PHE A 121 2.59 4.60 -16.23
C PHE A 121 2.90 3.67 -17.42
N THR A 122 1.91 2.87 -17.85
CA THR A 122 2.05 1.98 -19.00
C THR A 122 2.23 2.79 -20.30
N PRO A 123 3.21 2.46 -21.17
CA PRO A 123 3.57 3.26 -22.36
C PRO A 123 2.50 3.29 -23.46
N TYR A 124 1.46 2.45 -23.38
CA TYR A 124 0.42 2.33 -24.39
C TYR A 124 -0.71 3.38 -24.28
N PHE A 125 -0.85 4.04 -23.12
CA PHE A 125 -1.94 4.97 -22.84
C PHE A 125 -1.42 6.39 -22.55
N SER A 126 -2.27 7.40 -22.78
CA SER A 126 -1.95 8.78 -22.38
C SER A 126 -1.84 8.87 -20.86
N THR A 127 -0.95 9.71 -20.32
CA THR A 127 -0.65 9.79 -18.87
C THR A 127 -1.90 9.94 -18.01
N LEU A 128 -2.88 10.72 -18.46
CA LEU A 128 -4.14 10.90 -17.73
C LEU A 128 -5.02 9.64 -17.74
N SER A 129 -5.19 9.00 -18.90
CA SER A 129 -5.98 7.77 -19.01
C SER A 129 -5.35 6.60 -18.26
N GLY A 130 -4.02 6.47 -18.31
CA GLY A 130 -3.27 5.50 -17.54
C GLY A 130 -3.52 5.63 -16.04
N ILE A 131 -3.35 6.82 -15.47
CA ILE A 131 -3.58 7.07 -14.03
C ILE A 131 -5.02 6.70 -13.64
N THR A 132 -6.02 7.10 -14.43
CA THR A 132 -7.42 6.74 -14.14
C THR A 132 -7.67 5.23 -14.18
N LEU A 133 -7.04 4.52 -15.13
CA LEU A 133 -7.14 3.06 -15.22
C LEU A 133 -6.42 2.36 -14.07
N GLY A 134 -5.21 2.80 -13.73
CA GLY A 134 -4.46 2.25 -12.62
C GLY A 134 -5.21 2.41 -11.30
N TYR A 135 -5.78 3.59 -11.04
CA TYR A 135 -6.57 3.84 -9.82
C TYR A 135 -7.87 3.03 -9.80
N THR A 136 -8.59 2.93 -10.91
CA THR A 136 -9.82 2.11 -10.96
C THR A 136 -9.52 0.64 -10.75
N ILE A 137 -8.46 0.11 -11.38
CA ILE A 137 -8.01 -1.27 -11.15
C ILE A 137 -7.54 -1.46 -9.71
N GLY A 138 -6.81 -0.50 -9.12
CA GLY A 138 -6.40 -0.53 -7.72
C GLY A 138 -7.57 -0.57 -6.73
N ILE A 139 -8.63 0.18 -7.00
CA ILE A 139 -9.86 0.13 -6.21
C ILE A 139 -10.54 -1.23 -6.38
N CYS A 140 -10.63 -1.75 -7.60
CA CYS A 140 -11.21 -3.07 -7.86
C CYS A 140 -10.41 -4.19 -7.19
N THR A 141 -9.08 -4.17 -7.24
CA THR A 141 -8.23 -5.18 -6.59
C THR A 141 -8.39 -5.14 -5.08
N GLY A 142 -8.41 -3.95 -4.46
CA GLY A 142 -8.70 -3.82 -3.04
C GLY A 142 -10.10 -4.34 -2.67
N PHE A 143 -11.11 -4.03 -3.47
CA PHE A 143 -12.48 -4.49 -3.26
C PHE A 143 -12.61 -6.02 -3.36
N ILE A 144 -11.86 -6.66 -4.27
CA ILE A 144 -11.87 -8.12 -4.47
C ILE A 144 -10.99 -8.85 -3.45
N LEU A 145 -9.90 -8.26 -2.98
CA LEU A 145 -9.05 -8.88 -1.96
C LEU A 145 -9.75 -9.02 -0.61
N ALA A 146 -10.58 -8.05 -0.24
CA ALA A 146 -11.33 -8.06 1.01
C ALA A 146 -12.22 -9.32 1.21
N PRO A 147 -13.08 -9.74 0.25
CA PRO A 147 -13.84 -10.97 0.35
C PRO A 147 -12.95 -12.20 0.35
N ILE A 148 -11.90 -12.25 -0.49
CA ILE A 148 -10.98 -13.41 -0.55
C ILE A 148 -10.31 -13.62 0.81
N ALA A 149 -9.77 -12.56 1.41
CA ALA A 149 -9.14 -12.63 2.72
C ALA A 149 -10.13 -13.10 3.80
N SER A 150 -11.37 -12.59 3.81
CA SER A 150 -12.39 -13.02 4.78
C SER A 150 -12.78 -14.50 4.63
N HIS A 151 -12.74 -15.05 3.41
CA HIS A 151 -13.03 -16.46 3.16
C HIS A 151 -11.81 -17.35 3.47
N CYS A 152 -10.58 -16.89 3.23
CA CYS A 152 -9.37 -17.60 3.64
C CYS A 152 -9.29 -17.78 5.17
N ILE A 153 -9.64 -16.74 5.94
CA ILE A 153 -9.68 -16.82 7.40
C ILE A 153 -10.70 -17.89 7.86
N LYS A 154 -11.87 -17.95 7.22
CA LYS A 154 -12.88 -18.98 7.48
C LYS A 154 -12.44 -20.37 7.03
N ALA A 155 -11.76 -20.49 5.89
CA ALA A 155 -11.32 -21.76 5.33
C ALA A 155 -10.28 -22.46 6.22
N HIS A 156 -9.39 -21.69 6.85
CA HIS A 156 -8.40 -22.24 7.77
C HIS A 156 -8.90 -22.29 9.23
N ASN A 157 -10.12 -21.82 9.54
CA ASN A 157 -10.71 -21.81 10.89
C ASN A 157 -9.79 -21.25 12.00
N GLY A 158 -8.82 -20.40 11.63
CA GLY A 158 -7.78 -19.93 12.56
C GLY A 158 -6.74 -20.97 12.99
N TYR A 159 -6.73 -22.17 12.39
CA TYR A 159 -5.77 -23.24 12.66
C TYR A 159 -4.46 -23.12 11.87
N ASN A 160 -4.40 -22.24 10.86
CA ASN A 160 -3.17 -21.95 10.16
C ASN A 160 -2.55 -20.68 10.74
N LEU A 161 -1.43 -20.85 11.47
CA LEU A 161 -0.63 -19.78 12.06
C LEU A 161 0.30 -19.09 11.04
N TYR A 162 0.22 -19.50 9.77
CA TYR A 162 1.03 -19.06 8.64
C TYR A 162 0.17 -18.71 7.43
#